data_AF-A0A8J7NKH8-F1
#
_entry.id   AF-A0A8J7NKH8-F1
#
_cell.length_a   1.000
_cell.length_b   1.000
_cell.length_c   1.000
_cell.angle_alpha   90.00
_cell.angle_beta   90.00
_cell.angle_gamma   90.00
#
_symmetry.space_group_name_H-M   'P 1'
#
loop_
_entity.id
_entity.type
_entity.pdbx_description
1 polymer ?
#
loop_
_entity_poly.entity_id
_entity_poly.type
_entity_poly.pdbx_seq_one_letter_code
_entity_poly.pdbx_strand_id
1 'polypeptide(L)'
;RQYHFVGLEKSWTEAQSYCRENYTDLAVIENREDNEQLLQTVRNPVQYTGWIGLYRDQWSWQWSMGNIHLYNQNESNFTNWATGQPENNGGKENCGIMASRGLWHDYPCSCSFHFICYQDSGDPAKRYFLINATANFTAAQRYCREHHTDLASARNRSENEEVRLTAQGNYVWIGLFMEPWKWSSPSYSAFYNWDQNQPDNAGGNENCAALALTGSTRGRWSDTDCAQRFPFFCFSEGRDSAGSYFVIETNKNFTAAQRYCQEHHTDLASVRNRSENEEIRRTARGNYVWIGLFVEHWKWSSPSNPAFRNWTDSVPDNVAGNEDCASLLMTGSSAEYWNDTRLRSEAALLLLPR
;
A
#
# COMPACT_ATOMS: atom_id res chain seq x y z
N ARG A 1 5.39 -7.43 24.12
CA ARG A 1 4.87 -6.04 24.13
C ARG A 1 5.64 -5.18 25.12
N GLN A 2 5.99 -3.97 24.71
CA GLN A 2 6.50 -2.87 25.53
C GLN A 2 5.48 -1.74 25.49
N TYR A 3 5.17 -1.15 26.64
CA TYR A 3 4.23 -0.04 26.76
C TYR A 3 5.00 1.27 26.92
N HIS A 4 4.47 2.33 26.32
CA HIS A 4 5.08 3.66 26.30
C HIS A 4 4.05 4.71 26.70
N PHE A 5 4.23 5.30 27.87
CA PHE A 5 3.42 6.43 28.31
C PHE A 5 3.76 7.69 27.53
N VAL A 6 2.74 8.34 26.98
CA VAL A 6 2.85 9.60 26.25
C VAL A 6 2.16 10.70 27.05
N GLY A 7 2.96 11.66 27.53
CA GLY A 7 2.49 12.78 28.37
C GLY A 7 1.81 13.93 27.61
N LEU A 8 1.41 13.72 26.36
CA LEU A 8 0.62 14.69 25.59
C LEU A 8 -0.87 14.47 25.86
N GLU A 9 -1.69 15.51 25.86
CA GLU A 9 -3.14 15.37 25.94
C GLU A 9 -3.76 15.46 24.55
N LYS A 10 -4.51 14.43 24.16
CA LYS A 10 -5.11 14.30 22.82
C LYS A 10 -6.49 13.66 22.89
N SER A 11 -7.32 13.91 21.88
CA SER A 11 -8.51 13.08 21.65
C SER A 11 -8.09 11.64 21.34
N TRP A 12 -9.01 10.67 21.49
CA TRP A 12 -8.68 9.27 21.27
C TRP A 12 -8.12 9.02 19.85
N THR A 13 -8.73 9.64 18.83
CA THR A 13 -8.29 9.53 17.44
C THR A 13 -6.90 10.14 17.22
N GLU A 14 -6.64 11.33 17.78
CA GLU A 14 -5.32 11.97 17.68
C GLU A 14 -4.23 11.19 18.42
N ALA A 15 -4.58 10.60 19.56
CA ALA A 15 -3.68 9.72 20.33
C ALA A 15 -3.35 8.45 19.53
N GLN A 16 -4.34 7.85 18.88
CA GLN A 16 -4.15 6.70 17.99
C GLN A 16 -3.23 7.02 16.82
N SER A 17 -3.47 8.14 16.13
CA SER A 17 -2.60 8.60 15.05
C SER A 17 -1.16 8.76 15.52
N TYR A 18 -0.95 9.41 16.67
CA TYR A 18 0.38 9.56 17.24
C TYR A 18 1.05 8.20 17.53
N CYS A 19 0.33 7.25 18.12
CA CYS A 19 0.89 5.94 18.42
C CYS A 19 1.24 5.16 17.15
N ARG A 20 0.46 5.28 16.07
CA ARG A 20 0.75 4.62 14.79
C ARG A 20 1.91 5.27 14.02
N GLU A 21 2.16 6.55 14.26
CA GLU A 21 3.30 7.26 13.68
C GLU A 21 4.63 6.94 14.39
N ASN A 22 4.59 6.62 15.69
CA ASN A 22 5.79 6.53 16.53
C ASN A 22 6.02 5.14 17.16
N TYR A 23 5.00 4.27 17.18
CA TYR A 23 4.97 2.94 17.80
C TYR A 23 4.07 2.00 16.95
N THR A 24 3.53 0.92 17.54
CA THR A 24 2.60 0.02 16.84
C THR A 24 1.18 0.58 16.81
N ASP A 25 0.54 0.79 17.97
CA ASP A 25 -0.78 1.42 18.12
C ASP A 25 -1.01 1.85 19.59
N LEU A 26 -2.19 2.38 19.93
CA LEU A 26 -2.65 2.51 21.32
C LEU A 26 -2.66 1.17 22.04
N ALA A 27 -2.39 1.19 23.34
CA ALA A 27 -2.20 0.01 24.15
C ALA A 27 -3.39 -0.96 24.09
N VAL A 28 -3.08 -2.23 23.81
CA VAL A 28 -4.04 -3.34 23.83
C VAL A 28 -3.76 -4.19 25.05
N ILE A 29 -4.82 -4.62 25.76
CA ILE A 29 -4.71 -5.38 27.00
C ILE A 29 -5.46 -6.71 26.83
N GLU A 30 -4.73 -7.81 26.67
CA GLU A 30 -5.33 -9.13 26.43
C GLU A 30 -5.46 -9.97 27.69
N ASN A 31 -4.66 -9.67 28.71
CA ASN A 31 -4.59 -10.43 29.95
C ASN A 31 -4.24 -9.53 31.13
N ARG A 32 -4.18 -10.14 32.33
CA ARG A 32 -3.86 -9.44 33.56
C ARG A 32 -2.44 -8.89 33.53
N GLU A 33 -1.50 -9.65 32.99
CA GLU A 33 -0.09 -9.32 32.93
C GLU A 33 0.15 -8.06 32.09
N ASP A 34 -0.55 -7.92 30.96
CA ASP A 34 -0.56 -6.71 30.14
C ASP A 34 -1.04 -5.49 30.95
N ASN A 35 -2.13 -5.65 31.70
CA ASN A 35 -2.70 -4.59 32.52
C ASN A 35 -1.74 -4.15 33.63
N GLU A 36 -1.04 -5.10 34.24
CA GLU A 36 -0.04 -4.85 35.28
C GLU A 36 1.22 -4.17 34.72
N GLN A 37 1.71 -4.61 33.55
CA GLN A 37 2.87 -3.98 32.88
C GLN A 37 2.58 -2.53 32.48
N LEU A 38 1.38 -2.30 31.96
CA LEU A 38 0.95 -0.98 31.54
C LEU A 38 0.84 -0.04 32.77
N LEU A 39 0.38 -0.53 33.93
CA LEU A 39 0.42 0.22 35.20
C LEU A 39 1.85 0.57 35.65
N GLN A 40 2.84 -0.25 35.38
CA GLN A 40 4.24 0.05 35.73
C GLN A 40 4.83 1.17 34.85
N THR A 41 4.22 1.43 33.70
CA THR A 41 4.69 2.43 32.72
C THR A 41 4.29 3.86 33.10
N VAL A 42 3.27 4.02 33.95
CA VAL A 42 2.73 5.34 34.34
C VAL A 42 3.37 5.83 35.65
N ARG A 43 3.66 7.14 35.73
CA ARG A 43 4.38 7.72 36.89
C ARG A 43 3.62 7.60 38.22
N ASN A 44 2.28 7.65 38.20
CA ASN A 44 1.45 7.51 39.38
C ASN A 44 0.21 6.64 39.08
N PRO A 45 0.30 5.31 39.26
CA PRO A 45 -0.77 4.37 38.92
C PRO A 45 -2.08 4.57 39.69
N VAL A 46 -2.04 5.27 40.84
CA VAL A 46 -3.20 5.54 41.69
C VAL A 46 -4.02 6.73 41.17
N GLN A 47 -3.38 7.65 40.44
CA GLN A 47 -4.01 8.87 39.90
C GLN A 47 -4.04 8.89 38.37
N TYR A 48 -3.58 7.82 37.72
CA TYR A 48 -3.49 7.77 36.27
C TYR A 48 -4.89 7.72 35.63
N THR A 49 -5.05 8.48 34.56
CA THR A 49 -6.19 8.42 33.66
C THR A 49 -5.68 8.70 32.25
N GLY A 50 -5.93 7.78 31.33
CA GLY A 50 -5.54 8.00 29.94
C GLY A 50 -6.02 6.94 28.96
N TRP A 51 -5.95 7.29 27.67
CA TRP A 51 -6.43 6.45 26.59
C TRP A 51 -5.65 5.14 26.48
N ILE A 52 -6.42 4.09 26.25
CA ILE A 52 -5.98 2.79 25.77
C ILE A 52 -6.68 2.52 24.44
N GLY A 53 -6.28 1.49 23.72
CA GLY A 53 -6.79 1.16 22.38
C GLY A 53 -8.24 0.71 22.34
N LEU A 54 -8.95 0.77 23.46
CA LEU A 54 -10.32 0.30 23.57
C LEU A 54 -11.28 1.31 22.95
N TYR A 55 -12.15 0.87 22.06
CA TYR A 55 -13.21 1.70 21.47
C TYR A 55 -14.45 0.86 21.16
N ARG A 56 -15.59 1.52 20.95
CA ARG A 56 -16.86 0.88 20.66
C ARG A 56 -17.34 1.25 19.26
N ASP A 57 -17.47 0.25 18.40
CA ASP A 57 -18.11 0.40 17.09
C ASP A 57 -19.49 -0.25 17.09
N GLN A 58 -20.51 0.56 16.79
CA GLN A 58 -21.95 0.32 16.67
C GLN A 58 -22.64 -0.47 17.80
N TRP A 59 -22.09 -1.61 18.26
CA TRP A 59 -22.65 -2.49 19.30
C TRP A 59 -21.61 -3.28 20.11
N SER A 60 -20.30 -3.13 19.85
CA SER A 60 -19.27 -3.99 20.47
C SER A 60 -18.00 -3.23 20.83
N TRP A 61 -17.40 -3.59 21.97
CA TRP A 61 -16.07 -3.11 22.37
C TRP A 61 -14.98 -3.88 21.62
N GLN A 62 -14.04 -3.12 21.07
CA GLN A 62 -12.94 -3.61 20.24
C GLN A 62 -11.65 -2.90 20.63
N TRP A 63 -10.54 -3.57 20.36
CA TRP A 63 -9.23 -2.92 20.44
C TRP A 63 -8.88 -2.27 19.09
N SER A 64 -8.12 -1.18 19.13
CA SER A 64 -7.74 -0.33 17.99
C SER A 64 -6.97 -1.08 16.90
N MET A 65 -6.38 -2.22 17.25
CA MET A 65 -5.87 -3.24 16.34
C MET A 65 -7.01 -4.19 15.95
N GLY A 66 -7.42 -4.10 14.68
CA GLY A 66 -8.69 -4.64 14.15
C GLY A 66 -8.86 -6.17 14.12
N ASN A 67 -8.15 -6.93 14.95
CA ASN A 67 -8.27 -8.38 15.05
C ASN A 67 -8.48 -8.91 16.48
N ILE A 68 -8.53 -8.05 17.51
CA ILE A 68 -8.78 -8.46 18.91
C ILE A 68 -10.14 -7.91 19.35
N HIS A 69 -11.16 -8.77 19.34
CA HIS A 69 -12.48 -8.46 19.91
C HIS A 69 -12.47 -8.77 21.41
N LEU A 70 -13.07 -7.90 22.24
CA LEU A 70 -13.19 -8.18 23.68
C LEU A 70 -14.01 -9.42 24.00
N TYR A 71 -14.84 -9.86 23.06
CA TYR A 71 -15.79 -10.95 23.23
C TYR A 71 -15.64 -11.97 22.10
N ASN A 72 -14.50 -12.67 22.03
CA ASN A 72 -14.35 -13.84 21.16
C ASN A 72 -14.84 -15.10 21.89
N GLN A 73 -15.51 -16.01 21.19
CA GLN A 73 -16.22 -17.16 21.79
C GLN A 73 -15.28 -18.29 22.26
N ASN A 74 -13.97 -18.24 21.97
CA ASN A 74 -13.05 -19.37 22.14
C ASN A 74 -11.74 -19.08 22.91
N GLU A 75 -11.51 -17.86 23.39
CA GLU A 75 -10.36 -17.55 24.26
C GLU A 75 -10.86 -16.79 25.50
N SER A 76 -10.19 -16.97 26.64
CA SER A 76 -10.58 -16.39 27.91
C SER A 76 -10.58 -14.86 27.84
N ASN A 77 -11.76 -14.27 27.66
CA ASN A 77 -11.96 -12.82 27.52
C ASN A 77 -11.62 -12.08 28.83
N PHE A 78 -10.38 -11.63 28.98
CA PHE A 78 -10.00 -10.76 30.09
C PHE A 78 -10.65 -9.39 29.92
N THR A 79 -11.35 -8.94 30.95
CA THR A 79 -11.82 -7.56 31.04
C THR A 79 -11.48 -7.00 32.40
N ASN A 80 -11.09 -5.73 32.45
CA ASN A 80 -10.81 -5.05 33.70
C ASN A 80 -11.70 -3.82 33.91
N TRP A 81 -12.93 -3.87 33.42
CA TRP A 81 -13.95 -2.83 33.65
C TRP A 81 -14.14 -2.55 35.14
N ALA A 82 -14.24 -1.28 35.50
CA ALA A 82 -14.64 -0.93 36.86
C ALA A 82 -16.08 -1.37 37.14
N THR A 83 -16.44 -1.52 38.42
CA THR A 83 -17.83 -1.82 38.81
C THR A 83 -18.78 -0.77 38.26
N GLY A 84 -19.72 -1.19 37.41
CA GLY A 84 -20.70 -0.30 36.76
C GLY A 84 -20.36 0.07 35.31
N GLN A 85 -19.13 -0.18 34.86
CA GLN A 85 -18.66 0.12 33.50
C GLN A 85 -18.81 -1.13 32.59
N PRO A 86 -18.93 -0.94 31.28
CA PRO A 86 -19.17 0.34 30.59
C PRO A 86 -20.65 0.76 30.72
N GLU A 87 -20.93 2.01 31.13
CA GLU A 87 -22.31 2.51 31.34
C GLU A 87 -22.86 3.34 30.18
N ASN A 88 -22.00 3.75 29.24
CA ASN A 88 -22.39 4.56 28.09
C ASN A 88 -23.17 5.82 28.47
N ASN A 89 -22.65 6.62 29.39
CA ASN A 89 -23.31 7.81 29.89
C ASN A 89 -23.62 8.79 28.74
N GLY A 90 -24.88 9.19 28.63
CA GLY A 90 -25.36 10.09 27.57
C GLY A 90 -25.22 9.55 26.14
N GLY A 91 -24.93 8.26 25.94
CA GLY A 91 -24.83 7.63 24.62
C GLY A 91 -23.57 8.00 23.83
N LYS A 92 -22.55 8.61 24.46
CA LYS A 92 -21.39 9.20 23.78
C LYS A 92 -20.05 8.59 24.19
N GLU A 93 -20.04 7.65 25.11
CA GLU A 93 -18.83 7.05 25.67
C GLU A 93 -18.42 5.84 24.83
N ASN A 94 -17.71 6.13 23.74
CA ASN A 94 -17.29 5.11 22.76
C ASN A 94 -15.80 4.80 22.81
N CYS A 95 -15.05 5.35 23.76
CA CYS A 95 -13.61 5.15 23.88
C CYS A 95 -13.23 4.78 25.30
N GLY A 96 -12.36 3.80 25.46
CA GLY A 96 -11.94 3.30 26.76
C GLY A 96 -10.69 4.00 27.25
N ILE A 97 -10.71 4.35 28.53
CA ILE A 97 -9.53 4.79 29.28
C ILE A 97 -9.11 3.70 30.26
N MET A 98 -7.84 3.72 30.64
CA MET A 98 -7.41 3.12 31.88
C MET A 98 -7.38 4.19 32.97
N ALA A 99 -8.08 3.93 34.08
CA ALA A 99 -8.20 4.78 35.25
C ALA A 99 -7.39 4.21 36.43
N SER A 100 -7.68 4.70 37.64
CA SER A 100 -6.98 4.33 38.87
C SER A 100 -6.91 2.81 39.06
N ARG A 101 -5.74 2.31 39.48
CA ARG A 101 -5.50 0.87 39.73
C ARG A 101 -5.71 -0.04 38.52
N GLY A 102 -5.69 0.54 37.32
CA GLY A 102 -5.75 -0.19 36.06
C GLY A 102 -7.15 -0.58 35.61
N LEU A 103 -8.19 -0.08 36.30
CA LEU A 103 -9.57 -0.34 35.92
C LEU A 103 -9.95 0.44 34.66
N TRP A 104 -10.83 -0.13 33.84
CA TRP A 104 -11.25 0.49 32.59
C TRP A 104 -12.58 1.22 32.76
N HIS A 105 -12.70 2.35 32.09
CA HIS A 105 -13.93 3.14 32.00
C HIS A 105 -14.19 3.53 30.55
N ASP A 106 -15.46 3.70 30.18
CA ASP A 106 -15.83 4.32 28.91
C ASP A 106 -15.97 5.83 29.06
N TYR A 107 -15.48 6.57 28.06
CA TYR A 107 -15.45 8.03 28.03
C TYR A 107 -15.72 8.56 26.63
N PRO A 108 -16.17 9.83 26.49
CA PRO A 108 -16.36 10.44 25.18
C PRO A 108 -15.03 10.60 24.46
N CYS A 109 -14.92 10.05 23.25
CA CYS A 109 -13.69 10.03 22.46
C CYS A 109 -13.08 11.42 22.17
N SER A 110 -13.91 12.48 22.24
CA SER A 110 -13.51 13.87 22.04
C SER A 110 -12.80 14.49 23.25
N CYS A 111 -12.80 13.85 24.43
CA CYS A 111 -12.07 14.32 25.59
C CYS A 111 -10.55 14.27 25.35
N SER A 112 -9.81 15.17 25.98
CA SER A 112 -8.35 15.18 25.89
C SER A 112 -7.77 14.47 27.11
N PHE A 113 -7.02 13.38 26.88
CA PHE A 113 -6.30 12.67 27.93
C PHE A 113 -4.89 12.33 27.47
N HIS A 114 -4.02 12.03 28.44
CA HIS A 114 -2.79 11.29 28.19
C HIS A 114 -3.09 9.91 27.64
N PHE A 115 -2.09 9.24 27.07
CA PHE A 115 -2.32 7.98 26.40
C PHE A 115 -1.09 7.07 26.45
N ILE A 116 -1.33 5.78 26.23
CA ILE A 116 -0.27 4.78 26.23
C ILE A 116 -0.25 4.10 24.88
N CYS A 117 0.91 4.13 24.24
CA CYS A 117 1.17 3.35 23.04
C CYS A 117 1.78 2.01 23.44
N TYR A 118 1.70 1.01 22.58
CA TYR A 118 2.51 -0.18 22.71
C TYR A 118 3.38 -0.39 21.47
N GLN A 119 4.49 -1.08 21.68
CA GLN A 119 5.42 -1.54 20.66
C GLN A 119 5.68 -3.02 20.91
N ASP A 120 5.47 -3.88 19.92
CA ASP A 120 5.71 -5.31 20.13
C ASP A 120 7.20 -5.68 20.06
N SER A 121 7.64 -6.60 20.93
CA SER A 121 9.07 -6.87 21.19
C SER A 121 9.35 -8.38 21.27
N GLY A 122 9.21 -9.12 20.15
CA GLY A 122 9.71 -10.50 19.95
C GLY A 122 8.74 -11.51 19.29
N ASP A 123 9.17 -12.09 18.15
CA ASP A 123 8.64 -13.22 17.31
C ASP A 123 7.21 -13.14 16.66
N PRO A 124 7.06 -13.27 15.31
CA PRO A 124 5.89 -12.83 14.51
C PRO A 124 4.87 -13.93 14.11
N ALA A 125 4.40 -14.76 15.03
CA ALA A 125 3.82 -16.09 14.68
C ALA A 125 2.39 -16.17 14.10
N LYS A 126 1.93 -15.18 13.33
CA LYS A 126 1.38 -15.39 11.97
C LYS A 126 0.91 -14.07 11.39
N ARG A 127 1.85 -13.39 10.73
CA ARG A 127 1.51 -12.35 9.76
C ARG A 127 1.01 -12.93 8.43
N TYR A 128 1.28 -14.22 8.16
CA TYR A 128 0.78 -14.95 6.98
C TYR A 128 -0.31 -15.97 7.31
N PHE A 129 -1.48 -15.80 6.70
CA PHE A 129 -2.60 -16.74 6.76
C PHE A 129 -2.82 -17.38 5.39
N LEU A 130 -2.80 -18.71 5.33
CA LEU A 130 -3.17 -19.45 4.13
C LEU A 130 -4.67 -19.68 4.13
N ILE A 131 -5.35 -19.20 3.08
CA ILE A 131 -6.75 -19.49 2.78
C ILE A 131 -6.78 -20.59 1.72
N ASN A 132 -7.33 -21.74 2.10
CA ASN A 132 -7.33 -22.95 1.26
C ASN A 132 -8.34 -22.90 0.10
N ALA A 133 -9.21 -21.89 0.04
CA ALA A 133 -10.08 -21.69 -1.11
C ALA A 133 -9.27 -21.18 -2.32
N THR A 134 -9.59 -21.66 -3.51
CA THR A 134 -8.98 -21.16 -4.75
C THR A 134 -9.80 -19.98 -5.30
N ALA A 135 -9.11 -18.95 -5.79
CA ALA A 135 -9.73 -17.86 -6.53
C ALA A 135 -8.76 -17.21 -7.53
N ASN A 136 -9.30 -16.41 -8.45
CA ASN A 136 -8.50 -15.55 -9.32
C ASN A 136 -7.94 -14.33 -8.58
N PHE A 137 -6.88 -13.70 -9.10
CA PHE A 137 -6.16 -12.62 -8.40
C PHE A 137 -7.07 -11.46 -7.98
N THR A 138 -8.03 -11.06 -8.82
CA THR A 138 -8.95 -9.97 -8.47
C THR A 138 -9.91 -10.36 -7.36
N ALA A 139 -10.48 -11.57 -7.42
CA ALA A 139 -11.35 -12.10 -6.38
C ALA A 139 -10.59 -12.35 -5.07
N ALA A 140 -9.36 -12.84 -5.19
CA ALA A 140 -8.39 -13.00 -4.13
C ALA A 140 -8.14 -11.70 -3.38
N GLN A 141 -7.71 -10.66 -4.11
CA GLN A 141 -7.42 -9.35 -3.56
C GLN A 141 -8.65 -8.71 -2.94
N ARG A 142 -9.82 -8.82 -3.58
CA ARG A 142 -11.08 -8.30 -3.03
C ARG A 142 -11.40 -8.98 -1.69
N TYR A 143 -11.39 -10.30 -1.65
CA TYR A 143 -11.59 -11.06 -0.40
C TYR A 143 -10.59 -10.63 0.68
N CYS A 144 -9.32 -10.45 0.31
CA CYS A 144 -8.29 -10.02 1.25
C CYS A 144 -8.53 -8.62 1.80
N ARG A 145 -9.03 -7.69 0.99
CA ARG A 145 -9.38 -6.33 1.42
C ARG A 145 -10.69 -6.26 2.22
N GLU A 146 -11.61 -7.20 1.99
CA GLU A 146 -12.87 -7.29 2.72
C GLU A 146 -12.68 -7.87 4.12
N HIS A 147 -11.79 -8.86 4.28
CA HIS A 147 -11.62 -9.60 5.53
C HIS A 147 -10.30 -9.32 6.26
N HIS A 148 -9.29 -8.78 5.57
CA HIS A 148 -7.95 -8.51 6.09
C HIS A 148 -7.39 -7.20 5.50
N THR A 149 -6.07 -7.05 5.31
CA THR A 149 -5.49 -5.82 4.76
C THR A 149 -5.40 -5.85 3.24
N ASP A 150 -4.60 -6.77 2.69
CA ASP A 150 -4.46 -7.01 1.24
C ASP A 150 -3.74 -8.37 1.05
N LEU A 151 -3.44 -8.73 -0.19
CA LEU A 151 -2.59 -9.87 -0.53
C LEU A 151 -1.16 -9.73 0.01
N ALA A 152 -0.48 -10.86 0.14
CA ALA A 152 0.81 -10.96 0.82
C ALA A 152 1.99 -10.28 0.12
N SER A 153 2.74 -9.45 0.84
CA SER A 153 3.96 -8.84 0.30
C SER A 153 5.23 -9.59 0.71
N ALA A 154 5.98 -10.12 -0.25
CA ALA A 154 7.29 -10.76 -0.02
C ALA A 154 8.41 -9.76 -0.28
N ARG A 155 8.60 -8.76 0.60
CA ARG A 155 9.44 -7.56 0.31
C ARG A 155 10.92 -7.78 0.59
N ASN A 156 11.30 -8.92 1.14
CA ASN A 156 12.68 -9.34 1.33
C ASN A 156 12.75 -10.87 1.46
N ARG A 157 13.98 -11.42 1.51
CA ARG A 157 14.22 -12.86 1.60
C ARG A 157 13.54 -13.51 2.82
N SER A 158 13.55 -12.85 3.98
CA SER A 158 12.92 -13.38 5.19
C SER A 158 11.39 -13.43 5.07
N GLU A 159 10.77 -12.43 4.44
CA GLU A 159 9.33 -12.45 4.14
C GLU A 159 8.96 -13.54 3.13
N ASN A 160 9.76 -13.67 2.06
CA ASN A 160 9.56 -14.69 1.06
C ASN A 160 9.64 -16.11 1.65
N GLU A 161 10.60 -16.33 2.55
CA GLU A 161 10.78 -17.61 3.23
C GLU A 161 9.63 -17.93 4.18
N GLU A 162 9.09 -16.93 4.88
CA GLU A 162 7.95 -17.15 5.77
C GLU A 162 6.66 -17.45 5.03
N VAL A 163 6.44 -16.78 3.88
CA VAL A 163 5.37 -17.12 2.94
C VAL A 163 5.50 -18.57 2.49
N ARG A 164 6.71 -18.97 2.09
CA ARG A 164 7.04 -20.31 1.62
C ARG A 164 6.71 -21.37 2.68
N LEU A 165 7.19 -21.18 3.91
CA LEU A 165 6.94 -22.09 5.02
C LEU A 165 5.44 -22.19 5.37
N THR A 166 4.68 -21.10 5.20
CA THR A 166 3.23 -21.06 5.49
C THR A 166 2.38 -21.80 4.46
N ALA A 167 2.76 -21.73 3.17
CA ALA A 167 1.97 -22.28 2.08
C ALA A 167 2.05 -23.81 1.91
N GLN A 168 2.98 -24.48 2.63
CA GLN A 168 3.14 -25.95 2.68
C GLN A 168 3.17 -26.65 1.31
N GLY A 169 3.70 -25.99 0.27
CA GLY A 169 3.83 -26.57 -1.07
C GLY A 169 2.68 -26.27 -2.05
N ASN A 170 1.75 -25.37 -1.73
CA ASN A 170 0.71 -24.93 -2.66
C ASN A 170 1.12 -23.70 -3.47
N TYR A 171 0.64 -23.59 -4.71
CA TYR A 171 0.76 -22.37 -5.51
C TYR A 171 -0.16 -21.27 -4.97
N VAL A 172 0.40 -20.09 -4.71
CA VAL A 172 -0.28 -19.03 -3.94
C VAL A 172 -0.13 -17.64 -4.53
N TRP A 173 -1.20 -16.84 -4.45
CA TRP A 173 -1.17 -15.43 -4.83
C TRP A 173 -0.37 -14.58 -3.83
N ILE A 174 0.48 -13.69 -4.34
CA ILE A 174 1.13 -12.62 -3.57
C ILE A 174 0.67 -11.25 -4.10
N GLY A 175 0.71 -10.22 -3.27
CA GLY A 175 0.24 -8.87 -3.58
C GLY A 175 1.12 -8.10 -4.56
N LEU A 176 2.00 -8.76 -5.32
CA LEU A 176 2.80 -8.12 -6.34
C LEU A 176 2.04 -8.17 -7.68
N PHE A 177 1.82 -7.02 -8.28
CA PHE A 177 1.10 -6.86 -9.53
C PHE A 177 1.78 -5.81 -10.41
N MET A 178 1.64 -5.94 -11.72
CA MET A 178 2.13 -4.96 -12.68
C MET A 178 1.06 -3.88 -12.84
N GLU A 179 1.45 -2.61 -12.69
CA GLU A 179 0.58 -1.51 -13.11
C GLU A 179 0.93 -1.15 -14.56
N PRO A 180 0.02 -1.38 -15.52
CA PRO A 180 0.38 -1.41 -16.93
C PRO A 180 0.89 -0.07 -17.43
N TRP A 181 0.41 1.09 -16.93
CA TRP A 181 0.91 2.41 -17.34
C TRP A 181 0.77 3.47 -16.25
N LYS A 182 1.83 4.25 -16.03
CA LYS A 182 1.91 5.35 -15.04
C LYS A 182 2.50 6.63 -15.60
N TRP A 183 2.02 7.76 -15.10
CA TRP A 183 2.65 9.06 -15.31
C TRP A 183 3.84 9.24 -14.36
N SER A 184 4.92 9.86 -14.85
CA SER A 184 6.16 10.16 -14.12
C SER A 184 5.97 11.26 -13.11
N SER A 185 5.13 12.24 -13.43
CA SER A 185 4.64 13.21 -12.47
C SER A 185 3.49 12.63 -11.61
N PRO A 186 3.27 13.10 -10.37
CA PRO A 186 2.17 12.69 -9.49
C PRO A 186 0.74 12.97 -10.01
N SER A 187 0.58 13.42 -11.25
CA SER A 187 -0.71 13.77 -11.83
C SER A 187 -1.56 12.54 -12.15
N TYR A 188 -2.77 12.46 -11.59
CA TYR A 188 -3.74 11.43 -11.92
C TYR A 188 -4.52 11.81 -13.19
N SER A 189 -4.55 10.91 -14.19
CA SER A 189 -5.36 11.04 -15.41
C SER A 189 -5.79 9.66 -15.91
N ALA A 190 -7.08 9.53 -16.25
CA ALA A 190 -7.64 8.34 -16.90
C ALA A 190 -7.67 8.44 -18.44
N PHE A 191 -7.01 9.46 -19.00
CA PHE A 191 -6.97 9.70 -20.44
C PHE A 191 -5.92 8.79 -21.11
N TYR A 192 -6.36 8.06 -22.13
CA TYR A 192 -5.49 7.26 -23.00
C TYR A 192 -5.73 7.62 -24.46
N ASN A 193 -4.65 7.83 -25.23
CA ASN A 193 -4.73 8.17 -26.65
C ASN A 193 -3.80 7.31 -27.52
N TRP A 194 -3.76 6.02 -27.20
CA TRP A 194 -3.05 4.98 -27.95
C TRP A 194 -3.43 4.98 -29.43
N ASP A 195 -2.47 4.61 -30.26
CA ASP A 195 -2.69 4.31 -31.67
C ASP A 195 -3.44 2.98 -31.84
N GLN A 196 -3.89 2.69 -33.06
CA GLN A 196 -4.58 1.44 -33.35
C GLN A 196 -3.66 0.24 -33.04
N ASN A 197 -4.17 -0.69 -32.24
CA ASN A 197 -3.48 -1.89 -31.75
C ASN A 197 -2.36 -1.64 -30.74
N GLN A 198 -2.16 -0.41 -30.26
CA GLN A 198 -1.21 -0.09 -29.19
C GLN A 198 -1.91 -0.06 -27.80
N PRO A 199 -1.20 -0.32 -26.70
CA PRO A 199 0.17 -0.80 -26.66
C PRO A 199 0.28 -2.29 -27.08
N ASP A 200 1.29 -2.66 -27.87
CA ASP A 200 1.45 -4.03 -28.39
C ASP A 200 2.71 -4.76 -27.95
N ASN A 201 3.65 -4.08 -27.31
CA ASN A 201 4.91 -4.63 -26.82
C ASN A 201 5.61 -5.51 -27.87
N ALA A 202 5.68 -5.03 -29.11
CA ALA A 202 6.14 -5.78 -30.29
C ALA A 202 7.57 -6.33 -30.13
N GLY A 203 8.38 -5.76 -29.24
CA GLY A 203 9.75 -6.19 -28.91
C GLY A 203 9.94 -6.90 -27.56
N GLY A 204 8.90 -7.05 -26.74
CA GLY A 204 9.01 -7.57 -25.37
C GLY A 204 9.69 -6.63 -24.38
N ASN A 205 10.09 -5.42 -24.80
CA ASN A 205 10.83 -4.44 -24.00
C ASN A 205 10.31 -3.00 -24.15
N GLU A 206 9.08 -2.82 -24.64
CA GLU A 206 8.51 -1.51 -24.97
C GLU A 206 7.80 -0.87 -23.77
N ASN A 207 8.58 -0.51 -22.75
CA ASN A 207 8.04 -0.08 -21.45
C ASN A 207 7.87 1.45 -21.32
N CYS A 208 8.06 2.20 -22.40
CA CYS A 208 7.96 3.65 -22.43
C CYS A 208 7.01 4.09 -23.54
N ALA A 209 6.24 5.17 -23.34
CA ALA A 209 5.35 5.68 -24.38
C ALA A 209 5.97 6.88 -25.12
N ALA A 210 5.80 6.90 -26.44
CA ALA A 210 6.15 8.05 -27.27
C ALA A 210 4.94 8.56 -28.05
N LEU A 211 4.83 9.88 -28.17
CA LEU A 211 3.81 10.53 -28.99
C LEU A 211 4.30 10.62 -30.44
N ALA A 212 3.56 10.06 -31.38
CA ALA A 212 3.82 10.19 -32.81
C ALA A 212 3.45 11.60 -33.29
N LEU A 213 4.39 12.31 -33.91
CA LEU A 213 4.18 13.71 -34.34
C LEU A 213 4.03 13.89 -35.86
N THR A 214 4.22 12.83 -36.63
CA THR A 214 4.12 12.77 -38.10
C THR A 214 3.41 11.48 -38.55
N GLY A 215 3.12 11.35 -39.85
CA GLY A 215 2.53 10.13 -40.41
C GLY A 215 1.02 9.94 -40.16
N SER A 216 0.50 8.76 -40.49
CA SER A 216 -0.92 8.39 -40.32
C SER A 216 -1.35 8.26 -38.86
N THR A 217 -0.39 8.09 -37.95
CA THR A 217 -0.58 7.88 -36.51
C THR A 217 -0.39 9.18 -35.72
N ARG A 218 -0.30 10.32 -36.41
CA ARG A 218 -0.03 11.64 -35.83
C ARG A 218 -0.97 11.98 -34.68
N GLY A 219 -0.38 12.26 -33.53
CA GLY A 219 -1.06 12.61 -32.30
C GLY A 219 -1.44 11.41 -31.44
N ARG A 220 -1.17 10.17 -31.88
CA ARG A 220 -1.39 8.94 -31.13
C ARG A 220 -0.13 8.48 -30.38
N TRP A 221 -0.33 7.66 -29.36
CA TRP A 221 0.74 7.09 -28.55
C TRP A 221 1.10 5.69 -29.02
N SER A 222 2.38 5.36 -28.97
CA SER A 222 2.94 4.03 -29.22
C SER A 222 3.78 3.67 -28.01
N ASP A 223 3.72 2.42 -27.54
CA ASP A 223 4.78 1.92 -26.67
C ASP A 223 6.05 1.70 -27.49
N THR A 224 7.21 1.87 -26.84
CA THR A 224 8.53 1.83 -27.47
C THR A 224 9.60 1.45 -26.46
N ASP A 225 10.69 0.88 -26.96
CA ASP A 225 11.90 0.61 -26.17
C ASP A 225 12.44 1.91 -25.54
N CYS A 226 12.55 1.92 -24.21
CA CYS A 226 13.04 3.05 -23.42
C CYS A 226 14.49 3.46 -23.76
N ALA A 227 15.27 2.59 -24.41
CA ALA A 227 16.63 2.87 -24.87
C ALA A 227 16.69 3.75 -26.13
N GLN A 228 15.57 3.91 -26.85
CA GLN A 228 15.47 4.81 -27.99
C GLN A 228 15.78 6.25 -27.60
N ARG A 229 16.18 7.08 -28.56
CA ARG A 229 16.56 8.48 -28.29
C ARG A 229 15.60 9.42 -29.01
N PHE A 230 14.73 10.05 -28.25
CA PHE A 230 13.76 11.03 -28.74
C PHE A 230 13.97 12.39 -28.08
N PRO A 231 13.59 13.49 -28.75
CA PRO A 231 13.24 14.74 -28.09
C PRO A 231 12.19 14.53 -26.99
N PHE A 232 12.05 15.46 -26.05
CA PHE A 232 11.16 15.25 -24.90
C PHE A 232 10.55 16.54 -24.36
N PHE A 233 9.40 16.40 -23.73
CA PHE A 233 8.69 17.49 -23.07
C PHE A 233 8.88 17.45 -21.57
N CYS A 234 9.19 18.60 -20.97
CA CYS A 234 9.03 18.78 -19.53
C CYS A 234 7.73 19.55 -19.24
N PHE A 235 7.16 19.31 -18.07
CA PHE A 235 6.04 20.05 -17.50
C PHE A 235 6.52 20.93 -16.35
N SER A 236 5.87 22.08 -16.15
CA SER A 236 6.10 22.97 -15.01
C SER A 236 4.80 23.59 -14.52
N GLU A 237 4.55 23.54 -13.21
CA GLU A 237 3.45 24.27 -12.57
C GLU A 237 3.87 25.70 -12.24
N GLY A 238 3.53 26.64 -13.11
CA GLY A 238 3.65 28.08 -12.83
C GLY A 238 2.38 28.63 -12.19
N ARG A 239 2.49 29.27 -11.02
CA ARG A 239 1.50 30.25 -10.58
C ARG A 239 1.50 31.35 -11.66
N ASP A 240 0.35 31.62 -12.26
CA ASP A 240 0.12 32.58 -13.36
C ASP A 240 0.16 32.03 -14.80
N SER A 241 0.27 30.72 -15.03
CA SER A 241 -0.03 30.14 -16.36
C SER A 241 -0.58 28.73 -16.21
N ALA A 242 -1.76 28.48 -16.80
CA ALA A 242 -2.21 27.11 -17.03
C ALA A 242 -1.05 26.31 -17.66
N GLY A 243 -0.65 25.20 -17.03
CA GLY A 243 0.62 24.50 -17.23
C GLY A 243 1.22 24.62 -18.64
N SER A 244 2.38 25.27 -18.74
CA SER A 244 3.06 25.50 -20.01
C SER A 244 3.99 24.33 -20.35
N TYR A 245 3.77 23.70 -21.51
CA TYR A 245 4.65 22.66 -22.05
C TYR A 245 5.76 23.27 -22.91
N PHE A 246 6.99 22.77 -22.78
CA PHE A 246 8.11 23.16 -23.64
C PHE A 246 8.91 21.94 -24.08
N VAL A 247 9.45 22.00 -25.31
CA VAL A 247 10.29 20.94 -25.87
C VAL A 247 11.75 21.22 -25.57
N ILE A 248 12.43 20.17 -25.11
CA ILE A 248 13.87 20.11 -25.07
C ILE A 248 14.35 19.33 -26.30
N GLU A 249 14.89 20.04 -27.29
CA GLU A 249 15.40 19.48 -28.55
C GLU A 249 16.78 18.82 -28.37
N THR A 250 16.90 17.93 -27.38
CA THR A 250 18.13 17.14 -27.17
C THR A 250 17.80 15.65 -27.18
N ASN A 251 18.53 14.87 -27.97
CA ASN A 251 18.27 13.44 -28.12
C ASN A 251 18.76 12.67 -26.88
N LYS A 252 17.82 12.30 -26.01
CA LYS A 252 18.07 11.51 -24.79
C LYS A 252 17.19 10.26 -24.77
N ASN A 253 17.66 9.22 -24.08
CA ASN A 253 16.79 8.10 -23.73
C ASN A 253 15.82 8.50 -22.61
N PHE A 254 14.77 7.70 -22.37
CA PHE A 254 13.71 8.06 -21.44
C PHE A 254 14.25 8.43 -20.05
N THR A 255 15.13 7.60 -19.48
CA THR A 255 15.71 7.83 -18.15
C THR A 255 16.55 9.11 -18.08
N ALA A 256 17.36 9.40 -19.09
CA ALA A 256 18.17 10.62 -19.11
C ALA A 256 17.32 11.87 -19.39
N ALA A 257 16.22 11.73 -20.14
CA ALA A 257 15.24 12.79 -20.37
C ALA A 257 14.47 13.11 -19.07
N GLN A 258 13.98 12.08 -18.38
CA GLN A 258 13.30 12.20 -17.10
C GLN A 258 14.18 12.86 -16.05
N ARG A 259 15.42 12.37 -15.87
CA ARG A 259 16.39 12.96 -14.94
C ARG A 259 16.65 14.43 -15.26
N TYR A 260 16.86 14.77 -16.53
CA TYR A 260 17.07 16.16 -16.95
C TYR A 260 15.87 17.05 -16.59
N CYS A 261 14.64 16.60 -16.85
CA CYS A 261 13.44 17.35 -16.49
C CYS A 261 13.28 17.49 -14.97
N GLN A 262 13.62 16.47 -14.18
CA GLN A 262 13.55 16.54 -12.71
C GLN A 262 14.63 17.45 -12.10
N GLU A 263 15.82 17.51 -12.70
CA GLU A 263 16.93 18.33 -12.21
C GLU A 263 16.77 19.82 -12.56
N HIS A 264 16.19 20.13 -13.72
CA HIS A 264 16.08 21.50 -14.22
C HIS A 264 14.65 22.07 -14.24
N HIS A 265 13.64 21.21 -14.09
CA HIS A 265 12.21 21.55 -14.21
C HIS A 265 11.38 20.76 -13.17
N THR A 266 10.17 20.28 -13.52
CA THR A 266 9.35 19.44 -12.62
C THR A 266 9.48 17.95 -12.95
N ASP A 267 8.99 17.51 -14.11
CA ASP A 267 9.18 16.16 -14.65
C ASP A 267 8.85 16.16 -16.17
N LEU A 268 8.93 15.02 -16.85
CA LEU A 268 8.38 14.82 -18.18
C LEU A 268 6.87 15.11 -18.21
N ALA A 269 6.37 15.53 -19.37
CA ALA A 269 5.00 15.99 -19.51
C ALA A 269 3.95 14.90 -19.27
N SER A 270 3.01 15.17 -18.38
CA SER A 270 1.76 14.42 -18.27
C SER A 270 0.68 14.99 -19.18
N VAL A 271 -0.14 14.10 -19.73
CA VAL A 271 -1.23 14.44 -20.65
C VAL A 271 -2.56 14.11 -19.98
N ARG A 272 -3.23 15.12 -19.41
CA ARG A 272 -4.41 14.95 -18.57
C ARG A 272 -5.71 15.01 -19.35
N ASN A 273 -5.68 15.60 -20.54
CA ASN A 273 -6.85 15.75 -21.40
C ASN A 273 -6.46 15.96 -22.87
N ARG A 274 -7.49 15.97 -23.74
CA ARG A 274 -7.31 16.18 -25.18
C ARG A 274 -6.67 17.54 -25.52
N SER A 275 -7.00 18.60 -24.78
CA SER A 275 -6.47 19.94 -25.03
C SER A 275 -4.95 19.99 -24.82
N GLU A 276 -4.48 19.39 -23.72
CA GLU A 276 -3.05 19.26 -23.42
C GLU A 276 -2.32 18.41 -24.46
N ASN A 277 -2.93 17.31 -24.91
CA ASN A 277 -2.36 16.48 -25.98
C ASN A 277 -2.19 17.27 -27.30
N GLU A 278 -3.15 18.13 -27.63
CA GLU A 278 -3.06 19.00 -28.80
C GLU A 278 -2.03 20.12 -28.66
N GLU A 279 -1.85 20.66 -27.45
CA GLU A 279 -0.86 21.69 -27.16
C GLU A 279 0.56 21.14 -27.31
N ILE A 280 0.86 20.00 -26.69
CA ILE A 280 2.13 19.27 -26.84
C ILE A 280 2.40 19.01 -28.33
N ARG A 281 1.40 18.54 -29.08
CA ARG A 281 1.52 18.35 -30.54
C ARG A 281 1.89 19.63 -31.29
N ARG A 282 1.30 20.78 -30.94
CA ARG A 282 1.57 22.07 -31.59
C ARG A 282 2.98 22.58 -31.25
N THR A 283 3.43 22.39 -30.02
CA THR A 283 4.73 22.86 -29.54
C THR A 283 5.91 22.08 -30.15
N ALA A 284 5.73 20.80 -30.50
CA ALA A 284 6.84 19.91 -30.85
C ALA A 284 7.46 20.03 -32.25
N ARG A 285 6.77 20.64 -33.22
CA ARG A 285 7.28 20.95 -34.58
C ARG A 285 8.05 19.85 -35.37
N GLY A 286 8.01 18.56 -35.00
CA GLY A 286 8.31 17.39 -35.85
C GLY A 286 9.36 16.39 -35.30
N ASN A 287 9.06 15.07 -35.43
CA ASN A 287 9.67 13.84 -34.85
C ASN A 287 9.06 13.37 -33.51
N TYR A 288 9.19 12.07 -33.15
CA TYR A 288 8.64 11.49 -31.91
C TYR A 288 9.17 12.19 -30.65
N VAL A 289 8.34 12.26 -29.61
CA VAL A 289 8.72 12.87 -28.32
C VAL A 289 8.39 11.97 -27.14
N TRP A 290 9.26 11.98 -26.12
CA TRP A 290 8.93 11.39 -24.83
C TRP A 290 7.86 12.20 -24.10
N ILE A 291 6.87 11.49 -23.58
CA ILE A 291 5.92 11.96 -22.57
C ILE A 291 6.17 11.18 -21.28
N GLY A 292 5.74 11.69 -20.14
CA GLY A 292 5.97 11.08 -18.83
C GLY A 292 5.22 9.77 -18.60
N LEU A 293 4.69 9.10 -19.62
CA LEU A 293 3.97 7.83 -19.45
C LEU A 293 4.94 6.65 -19.64
N PHE A 294 5.05 5.81 -18.62
CA PHE A 294 5.93 4.65 -18.58
C PHE A 294 5.28 3.50 -17.80
N VAL A 295 5.70 2.27 -18.04
CA VAL A 295 5.29 1.12 -17.23
C VAL A 295 6.09 1.17 -15.93
N GLU A 296 5.43 1.20 -14.77
CA GLU A 296 6.17 1.01 -13.53
C GLU A 296 6.33 -0.49 -13.26
N HIS A 297 7.58 -0.92 -13.18
CA HIS A 297 7.99 -2.26 -12.77
C HIS A 297 7.24 -2.68 -11.51
N TRP A 298 6.62 -3.86 -11.55
CA TRP A 298 6.02 -4.63 -10.45
C TRP A 298 5.91 -3.91 -9.11
N LYS A 299 4.68 -3.58 -8.72
CA LYS A 299 4.35 -2.92 -7.46
C LYS A 299 3.68 -3.86 -6.49
N TRP A 300 3.83 -3.56 -5.21
CA TRP A 300 3.01 -4.17 -4.17
C TRP A 300 1.63 -3.50 -4.10
N SER A 301 0.59 -4.30 -3.86
CA SER A 301 -0.80 -3.86 -3.69
C SER A 301 -1.01 -3.02 -2.44
N SER A 302 -0.09 -3.10 -1.48
CA SER A 302 0.02 -2.23 -0.32
C SER A 302 1.13 -1.18 -0.50
N PRO A 303 0.98 0.04 0.06
CA PRO A 303 2.00 1.08 -0.03
C PRO A 303 3.28 0.64 0.70
N SER A 304 4.28 0.15 -0.03
CA SER A 304 5.55 -0.31 0.53
C SER A 304 6.72 -0.24 -0.47
N ASN A 305 7.95 -0.14 0.06
CA ASN A 305 9.19 0.03 -0.71
C ASN A 305 9.55 -1.25 -1.52
N PRO A 306 9.67 -1.19 -2.86
CA PRO A 306 9.63 -2.37 -3.72
C PRO A 306 11.01 -2.83 -4.22
N ALA A 307 12.10 -2.80 -3.47
CA ALA A 307 13.42 -3.12 -4.06
C ALA A 307 13.70 -4.64 -4.30
N PHE A 308 13.08 -5.54 -3.54
CA PHE A 308 13.35 -6.99 -3.65
C PHE A 308 12.57 -7.66 -4.78
N ARG A 309 13.24 -8.54 -5.53
CA ARG A 309 12.68 -9.36 -6.62
C ARG A 309 13.23 -10.78 -6.52
N ASN A 310 12.36 -11.80 -6.56
CA ASN A 310 12.78 -13.20 -6.46
C ASN A 310 12.21 -14.07 -7.60
N TRP A 311 12.31 -13.59 -8.84
CA TRP A 311 11.84 -14.28 -10.04
C TRP A 311 12.57 -15.60 -10.32
N THR A 312 11.91 -16.54 -11.00
CA THR A 312 12.58 -17.75 -11.53
C THR A 312 13.39 -17.40 -12.80
N ASP A 313 14.21 -18.35 -13.28
CA ASP A 313 15.02 -18.11 -14.46
C ASP A 313 14.14 -17.79 -15.67
N SER A 314 14.45 -16.68 -16.34
CA SER A 314 13.76 -16.17 -17.53
C SER A 314 12.39 -15.51 -17.32
N VAL A 315 11.90 -15.32 -16.08
CA VAL A 315 10.66 -14.57 -15.81
C VAL A 315 10.95 -13.24 -15.08
N PRO A 316 10.05 -12.23 -15.07
CA PRO A 316 8.73 -12.19 -15.71
C PRO A 316 8.88 -12.15 -17.25
N ASP A 317 8.21 -13.05 -17.96
CA ASP A 317 8.35 -13.21 -19.42
C ASP A 317 7.09 -12.89 -20.22
N ASN A 318 5.94 -12.75 -19.54
CA ASN A 318 4.65 -12.41 -20.13
C ASN A 318 4.32 -13.24 -21.38
N VAL A 319 4.59 -14.56 -21.35
CA VAL A 319 4.37 -15.49 -22.47
C VAL A 319 2.93 -15.41 -22.99
N ALA A 320 1.97 -15.16 -22.11
CA ALA A 320 0.56 -15.05 -22.51
C ALA A 320 0.12 -13.65 -22.96
N GLY A 321 0.98 -12.63 -22.88
CA GLY A 321 0.66 -11.25 -23.22
C GLY A 321 -0.31 -10.54 -22.26
N ASN A 322 -0.59 -11.14 -21.09
CA ASN A 322 -1.47 -10.59 -20.05
C ASN A 322 -1.17 -11.11 -18.63
N GLU A 323 0.11 -11.33 -18.33
CA GLU A 323 0.59 -11.89 -17.05
C GLU A 323 0.94 -10.78 -16.07
N ASP A 324 -0.07 -9.99 -15.71
CA ASP A 324 0.09 -8.77 -14.91
C ASP A 324 0.11 -9.02 -13.39
N CYS A 325 0.11 -10.27 -12.94
CA CYS A 325 0.01 -10.66 -11.53
C CYS A 325 1.13 -11.63 -11.18
N ALA A 326 1.68 -11.56 -9.96
CA ALA A 326 2.71 -12.48 -9.55
C ALA A 326 2.20 -13.53 -8.56
N SER A 327 2.87 -14.66 -8.57
CA SER A 327 2.58 -15.83 -7.77
C SER A 327 3.87 -16.45 -7.25
N LEU A 328 3.81 -17.13 -6.11
CA LEU A 328 4.95 -17.85 -5.57
C LEU A 328 4.87 -19.32 -5.97
N LEU A 329 5.90 -19.81 -6.67
CA LEU A 329 6.06 -21.22 -7.02
C LEU A 329 6.58 -21.99 -5.81
N MET A 330 5.84 -23.02 -5.42
CA MET A 330 6.07 -23.78 -4.18
C MET A 330 6.32 -25.27 -4.43
N THR A 331 6.38 -25.67 -5.71
CA THR A 331 6.60 -27.05 -6.16
C THR A 331 7.64 -27.11 -7.28
N GLY A 332 8.34 -28.25 -7.40
CA GLY A 332 9.38 -28.47 -8.43
C GLY A 332 10.74 -27.86 -8.08
N SER A 333 11.67 -27.84 -9.04
CA SER A 333 13.04 -27.31 -8.86
C SER A 333 13.10 -25.80 -8.60
N SER A 334 11.97 -25.10 -8.73
CA SER A 334 11.85 -23.64 -8.59
C SER A 334 11.02 -23.22 -7.37
N ALA A 335 10.86 -24.08 -6.36
CA ALA A 335 9.95 -23.95 -5.22
C ALA A 335 10.18 -22.78 -4.23
N GLU A 336 10.89 -21.74 -4.65
CA GLU A 336 11.17 -20.54 -3.85
C GLU A 336 11.00 -19.24 -4.66
N TYR A 337 10.76 -19.34 -5.97
CA TYR A 337 10.81 -18.23 -6.92
C TYR A 337 9.41 -17.77 -7.37
N TRP A 338 9.32 -16.54 -7.84
CA TRP A 338 8.10 -15.93 -8.34
C TRP A 338 7.89 -16.24 -9.82
N ASN A 339 6.63 -16.32 -10.22
CA ASN A 339 6.18 -16.40 -11.60
C ASN A 339 5.12 -15.33 -11.87
N ASP A 340 5.18 -14.69 -13.04
CA ASP A 340 4.10 -13.87 -13.55
C ASP A 340 2.99 -14.75 -14.14
N THR A 341 1.74 -14.33 -13.97
CA THR A 341 0.58 -15.16 -14.25
C THR A 341 -0.63 -14.31 -14.60
N ARG A 342 -1.50 -14.84 -15.46
CA ARG A 342 -2.73 -14.19 -15.89
C ARG A 342 -3.65 -13.87 -14.72
N LEU A 343 -4.31 -12.72 -14.80
CA LEU A 343 -5.31 -12.25 -13.83
C LEU A 343 -6.42 -13.27 -13.53
N ARG A 344 -6.76 -14.12 -14.51
CA ARG A 344 -7.87 -15.10 -14.42
C ARG A 344 -7.47 -16.49 -13.91
N SER A 345 -6.18 -16.76 -13.74
CA SER A 345 -5.73 -18.07 -13.23
C SER A 345 -6.22 -18.30 -11.80
N GLU A 346 -6.33 -19.54 -11.36
CA GLU A 346 -6.71 -19.88 -9.98
C GLU A 346 -5.47 -20.26 -9.16
N ALA A 347 -5.38 -19.75 -7.93
CA ALA A 347 -4.35 -20.14 -6.97
C ALA A 347 -4.95 -20.21 -5.56
N ALA A 348 -4.25 -20.89 -4.66
CA ALA A 348 -4.52 -20.73 -3.24
C ALA A 348 -4.21 -19.30 -2.81
N LEU A 349 -4.85 -18.87 -1.74
CA LEU A 349 -4.88 -17.48 -1.34
C LEU A 349 -3.99 -17.30 -0.12
N LEU A 350 -3.03 -16.39 -0.19
CA LEU A 350 -2.34 -15.90 1.00
C LEU A 350 -2.88 -14.56 1.40
N LEU A 351 -3.11 -14.43 2.68
CA LEU A 351 -3.87 -13.36 3.28
C LEU A 351 -3.08 -12.80 4.43
N LEU A 352 -2.79 -11.50 4.40
CA LEU A 352 -2.06 -10.84 5.49
C LEU A 352 -2.82 -9.65 6.06
N PRO A 353 -2.68 -9.41 7.37
CA PRO A 353 -2.88 -8.11 7.98
C PRO A 353 -1.62 -7.23 7.84
N ARG A 354 -1.79 -5.94 8.14
CA ARG A 354 -0.74 -4.90 8.18
C ARG A 354 0.51 -5.31 8.95
#